data_AF-A0A7K0A6G6-F1
#
_entry.id   AF-A0A7K0A6G6-F1
#
_cell.length_a   1.000
_cell.length_b   1.000
_cell.length_c   1.000
_cell.angle_alpha   90.00
_cell.angle_beta   90.00
_cell.angle_gamma   90.00
#
_symmetry.space_group_name_H-M   'P 1'
#
loop_
_entity.id
_entity.type
_entity.pdbx_description
1 polymer ?
#
loop_
_entity_poly.entity_id
_entity_poly.type
_entity_poly.pdbx_seq_one_letter_code
_entity_poly.pdbx_strand_id
1 'polypeptide(L)'
;AKRIALAIIDLVSRKWIATLVTSEESSTQVEVIFDAALNAEGLAAEIERRALSVVEYDAELPILLAVSDNGPQMTSGTTAEYMALCSIVQHFGRPGTPTDQAPVESFFSHLKGELPHLEQIRDPVELEIELERQRVHYNTVRLHAGIGYVTPEDEHTERADAIRKARREGLLRARKERIAYHRAQTTR
;
A
#
# COMPACT_ATOMS: atom_id res chain seq x y z
N ALA A 1 13.28 -8.56 -23.23
CA ALA A 1 12.10 -9.32 -22.78
C ALA A 1 11.05 -8.34 -22.26
N LYS A 2 9.75 -8.67 -22.38
CA LYS A 2 8.68 -7.96 -21.64
C LYS A 2 8.98 -8.12 -20.14
N ARG A 3 8.83 -7.05 -19.37
CA ARG A 3 9.01 -7.04 -17.90
C ARG A 3 7.82 -6.33 -17.31
N ILE A 4 7.28 -6.89 -16.26
CA ILE A 4 6.08 -6.44 -15.57
C ILE A 4 6.43 -6.45 -14.09
N ALA A 5 6.13 -5.34 -13.41
CA ALA A 5 6.24 -5.25 -11.97
C ALA A 5 4.82 -5.14 -11.40
N LEU A 6 4.41 -6.15 -10.64
CA LEU A 6 3.19 -6.11 -9.85
C LEU A 6 3.53 -5.58 -8.46
N ALA A 7 2.59 -4.87 -7.84
CA ALA A 7 2.73 -4.37 -6.48
C ALA A 7 1.41 -4.52 -5.72
N ILE A 8 1.49 -4.91 -4.45
CA ILE A 8 0.37 -4.89 -3.51
C ILE A 8 0.61 -3.76 -2.52
N ILE A 9 -0.42 -2.92 -2.35
CA ILE A 9 -0.36 -1.72 -1.52
C ILE A 9 -1.58 -1.75 -0.61
N ASP A 10 -1.38 -1.49 0.67
CA ASP A 10 -2.48 -1.27 1.59
C ASP A 10 -3.17 0.06 1.30
N LEU A 11 -4.49 0.04 1.11
CA LEU A 11 -5.24 1.23 0.71
C LEU A 11 -5.38 2.26 1.82
N VAL A 12 -5.25 1.85 3.09
CA VAL A 12 -5.43 2.74 4.24
C VAL A 12 -4.12 3.44 4.57
N SER A 13 -3.10 2.66 4.94
CA SER A 13 -1.78 3.12 5.34
C SER A 13 -0.89 3.58 4.19
N ARG A 14 -1.25 3.21 2.95
CA ARG A 14 -0.44 3.38 1.74
C ARG A 14 0.81 2.52 1.73
N LYS A 15 0.98 1.59 2.67
CA LYS A 15 2.16 0.72 2.76
C LYS A 15 2.28 -0.13 1.51
N TRP A 16 3.46 -0.12 0.92
CA TRP A 16 3.80 -1.01 -0.19
C TRP A 16 4.21 -2.37 0.41
N ILE A 17 3.29 -3.33 0.37
CA ILE A 17 3.40 -4.63 1.03
C ILE A 17 4.37 -5.53 0.26
N ALA A 18 4.09 -5.77 -1.02
CA ALA A 18 4.83 -6.75 -1.83
C ALA A 18 5.05 -6.27 -3.27
N THR A 19 6.06 -6.86 -3.93
CA THR A 19 6.37 -6.68 -5.34
C THR A 19 6.73 -8.00 -5.98
N LEU A 20 6.34 -8.16 -7.24
CA LEU A 20 6.76 -9.27 -8.08
C LEU A 20 7.22 -8.75 -9.44
N VAL A 21 8.45 -9.08 -9.82
CA VAL A 21 8.99 -8.81 -11.17
C VAL A 21 8.86 -10.08 -11.99
N THR A 22 8.19 -9.97 -13.13
CA THR A 22 7.88 -11.12 -13.99
C THR A 22 7.90 -10.75 -15.47
N SER A 23 8.04 -11.74 -16.35
CA SER A 23 7.95 -11.54 -17.80
C SER A 23 6.53 -11.72 -18.36
N GLU A 24 5.62 -12.25 -17.55
CA GLU A 24 4.27 -12.63 -17.96
C GLU A 24 3.21 -11.99 -17.06
N GLU A 25 2.04 -11.73 -17.65
CA GLU A 25 0.88 -11.18 -16.95
C GLU A 25 -0.18 -12.28 -16.92
N SER A 26 -0.06 -13.18 -15.95
CA SER A 26 -0.96 -14.32 -15.81
C SER A 26 -1.56 -14.37 -14.42
N SER A 27 -2.67 -15.09 -14.29
CA SER A 27 -3.35 -15.35 -13.02
C SER A 27 -2.39 -15.94 -11.99
N THR A 28 -1.50 -16.84 -12.40
CA THR A 28 -0.47 -17.40 -11.51
C THR A 28 0.41 -16.33 -10.88
N GLN A 29 0.81 -15.31 -11.64
CA GLN A 29 1.64 -14.22 -11.08
C GLN A 29 0.85 -13.35 -10.10
N VAL A 30 -0.47 -13.19 -10.33
CA VAL A 30 -1.37 -12.54 -9.38
C VAL A 30 -1.47 -13.35 -8.08
N GLU A 31 -1.70 -14.66 -8.19
CA GLU A 31 -1.77 -15.55 -7.02
C GLU A 31 -0.47 -15.52 -6.21
N VAL A 32 0.69 -15.58 -6.87
CA VAL A 32 2.01 -15.51 -6.23
C VAL A 32 2.21 -14.22 -5.45
N ILE A 33 1.88 -13.05 -6.01
CA ILE A 33 2.10 -11.78 -5.31
C ILE A 33 1.10 -11.61 -4.14
N PHE A 34 -0.13 -12.09 -4.27
CA PHE A 34 -1.08 -12.07 -3.16
C PHE A 34 -0.64 -13.01 -2.03
N ASP A 35 -0.16 -14.21 -2.33
CA ASP A 35 0.39 -15.11 -1.32
C ASP A 35 1.59 -14.48 -0.60
N ALA A 36 2.51 -13.86 -1.35
CA ALA A 36 3.63 -13.13 -0.77
C ALA A 36 3.17 -11.99 0.15
N ALA A 37 2.14 -11.23 -0.24
CA ALA A 37 1.59 -10.15 0.57
C ALA A 37 0.90 -10.67 1.85
N LEU A 38 0.11 -11.73 1.76
CA LEU A 38 -0.56 -12.35 2.89
C LEU A 38 0.44 -12.93 3.89
N ASN A 39 1.52 -13.55 3.41
CA ASN A 39 2.60 -14.03 4.25
C ASN A 39 3.35 -12.87 4.93
N ALA A 40 3.64 -11.79 4.20
CA ALA A 40 4.31 -10.61 4.74
C ALA A 40 3.51 -9.93 5.86
N GLU A 41 2.17 -9.97 5.78
CA GLU A 41 1.26 -9.42 6.79
C GLU A 41 0.83 -10.45 7.85
N GLY A 42 1.37 -11.67 7.83
CA GLY A 42 1.06 -12.71 8.80
C GLY A 42 -0.36 -13.27 8.72
N LEU A 43 -1.05 -13.07 7.60
CA LEU A 43 -2.46 -13.44 7.38
C LEU A 43 -2.63 -14.86 6.80
N ALA A 44 -1.57 -15.46 6.23
CA ALA A 44 -1.64 -16.74 5.52
C ALA A 44 -2.24 -17.88 6.39
N ALA A 45 -1.78 -18.02 7.63
CA ALA A 45 -2.26 -19.07 8.53
C ALA A 45 -3.73 -18.88 8.95
N GLU A 46 -4.20 -17.63 9.03
CA GLU A 46 -5.61 -17.33 9.35
C GLU A 46 -6.51 -17.66 8.16
N ILE A 47 -6.06 -17.32 6.96
CA ILE A 47 -6.75 -17.66 5.72
C ILE A 47 -6.87 -19.17 5.55
N GLU A 48 -5.78 -19.92 5.80
CA GLU A 48 -5.80 -21.38 5.72
C GLU A 48 -6.75 -22.00 6.74
N ARG A 49 -6.76 -21.51 7.99
CA ARG A 49 -7.73 -21.93 9.01
C ARG A 49 -9.17 -21.73 8.54
N ARG A 50 -9.46 -20.57 7.95
CA ARG A 50 -10.78 -20.23 7.42
C ARG A 50 -11.20 -21.14 6.28
N ALA A 51 -10.31 -21.40 5.32
CA ALA A 51 -10.57 -22.29 4.19
C ALA A 51 -10.88 -23.74 4.60
N LEU A 52 -10.29 -24.20 5.71
CA LEU A 52 -10.51 -25.54 6.28
C LEU A 52 -11.69 -25.61 7.28
N SER A 53 -12.18 -24.46 7.75
CA SER A 53 -13.29 -24.40 8.69
C SER A 53 -14.64 -24.61 7.97
N VAL A 54 -15.50 -25.46 8.53
CA VAL A 54 -16.82 -25.81 7.95
C VAL A 54 -17.94 -24.91 8.48
N VAL A 55 -17.68 -23.90 9.32
CA VAL A 55 -18.74 -23.25 10.12
C VAL A 55 -18.60 -21.73 10.22
N GLU A 56 -19.75 -21.09 9.95
CA GLU A 56 -20.26 -19.74 10.28
C GLU A 56 -19.39 -18.50 10.05
N TYR A 57 -20.06 -17.47 9.55
CA TYR A 57 -19.54 -16.12 9.39
C TYR A 57 -19.00 -15.58 10.73
N ASP A 58 -17.68 -15.57 10.87
CA ASP A 58 -16.99 -14.84 11.93
C ASP A 58 -16.85 -13.37 11.55
N ALA A 59 -17.54 -12.50 12.30
CA ALA A 59 -17.57 -11.06 12.06
C ALA A 59 -16.30 -10.33 12.56
N GLU A 60 -15.46 -10.98 13.38
CA GLU A 60 -14.20 -10.40 13.87
C GLU A 60 -13.05 -10.57 12.86
N LEU A 61 -13.19 -11.49 11.90
CA LEU A 61 -12.22 -11.68 10.84
C LEU A 61 -12.39 -10.63 9.73
N PRO A 62 -11.36 -9.81 9.44
CA PRO A 62 -11.46 -8.76 8.44
C PRO A 62 -11.70 -9.36 7.05
N ILE A 63 -12.78 -8.90 6.39
CA ILE A 63 -12.99 -9.18 4.97
C ILE A 63 -11.94 -8.40 4.18
N LEU A 64 -11.07 -9.12 3.47
CA LEU A 64 -10.05 -8.50 2.64
C LEU A 64 -10.67 -7.99 1.33
N LEU A 65 -10.25 -6.81 0.90
CA LEU A 65 -10.73 -6.17 -0.33
C LEU A 65 -9.55 -5.96 -1.28
N ALA A 66 -9.59 -6.58 -2.46
CA ALA A 66 -8.65 -6.31 -3.54
C ALA A 66 -9.28 -5.33 -4.53
N VAL A 67 -8.66 -4.16 -4.68
CA VAL A 67 -9.03 -3.17 -5.72
C VAL A 67 -7.98 -3.21 -6.82
N SER A 68 -8.41 -3.49 -8.04
CA SER A 68 -7.53 -3.59 -9.22
C SER A 68 -8.24 -3.08 -10.48
N ASP A 69 -7.50 -2.98 -11.58
CA ASP A 69 -8.09 -2.76 -12.89
C ASP A 69 -8.74 -4.04 -13.45
N ASN A 70 -9.52 -3.88 -14.51
CA ASN A 70 -10.20 -5.00 -15.18
C ASN A 70 -9.24 -5.75 -16.13
N GLY A 71 -7.96 -5.85 -15.79
CA GLY A 71 -6.99 -6.61 -16.56
C GLY A 71 -7.47 -8.06 -16.78
N PRO A 72 -7.19 -8.69 -17.93
CA PRO A 72 -7.58 -10.07 -18.21
C PRO A 72 -7.13 -11.07 -17.12
N GLN A 73 -5.97 -10.83 -16.50
CA GLN A 73 -5.46 -11.62 -15.38
C GLN A 73 -6.29 -11.47 -14.11
N MET A 74 -6.85 -10.28 -13.83
CA MET A 74 -7.68 -10.04 -12.65
C MET A 74 -9.10 -10.57 -12.83
N THR A 75 -9.58 -10.63 -14.07
CA THR A 75 -10.93 -11.12 -14.42
C THR A 75 -10.99 -12.62 -14.74
N SER A 76 -9.87 -13.33 -14.67
CA SER A 76 -9.81 -14.76 -14.96
C SER A 76 -10.51 -15.60 -13.89
N GLY A 77 -11.03 -16.77 -14.28
CA GLY A 77 -11.70 -17.70 -13.37
C GLY A 77 -10.76 -18.21 -12.26
N THR A 78 -9.50 -18.52 -12.58
CA THR A 78 -8.53 -19.00 -11.59
C THR A 78 -8.20 -17.94 -10.55
N THR A 79 -8.03 -16.68 -10.97
CA THR A 79 -7.85 -15.56 -10.02
C THR A 79 -9.08 -15.38 -9.13
N ALA A 80 -10.30 -15.51 -9.69
CA ALA A 80 -11.53 -15.45 -8.91
C ALA A 80 -11.63 -16.57 -7.87
N GLU A 81 -11.29 -17.81 -8.25
CA GLU A 81 -11.25 -18.97 -7.36
C GLU A 81 -10.22 -18.78 -6.24
N TYR A 82 -9.01 -18.32 -6.57
CA TYR A 82 -7.97 -18.05 -5.58
C TYR A 82 -8.38 -16.95 -4.59
N MET A 83 -8.95 -15.83 -5.06
CA MET A 83 -9.40 -14.77 -4.17
C MET A 83 -10.52 -15.26 -3.25
N ALA A 84 -11.46 -16.06 -3.77
CA ALA A 84 -12.51 -16.66 -2.97
C ALA A 84 -11.96 -17.60 -1.88
N LEU A 85 -10.98 -18.45 -2.21
CA LEU A 85 -10.24 -19.28 -1.26
C LEU A 85 -9.60 -18.43 -0.16
N CYS A 86 -9.02 -17.29 -0.53
CA CYS A 86 -8.40 -16.37 0.41
C CYS A 86 -9.39 -15.47 1.17
N SER A 87 -10.71 -15.63 0.94
CA SER A 87 -11.75 -14.72 1.44
C SER A 87 -11.49 -13.23 1.10
N ILE A 88 -10.88 -13.00 -0.06
CA ILE A 88 -10.63 -11.69 -0.65
C ILE A 88 -11.79 -11.37 -1.59
N VAL A 89 -12.51 -10.29 -1.29
CA VAL A 89 -13.51 -9.73 -2.19
C VAL A 89 -12.80 -8.89 -3.24
N GLN A 90 -13.01 -9.21 -4.51
CA GLN A 90 -12.54 -8.37 -5.61
C GLN A 90 -13.53 -7.23 -5.83
N HIS A 91 -13.05 -5.99 -5.76
CA HIS A 91 -13.82 -4.82 -6.18
C HIS A 91 -13.23 -4.27 -7.46
N PHE A 92 -13.92 -4.57 -8.54
CA PHE A 92 -13.70 -3.96 -9.84
C PHE A 92 -14.42 -2.61 -9.85
N GLY A 93 -13.68 -1.53 -10.13
CA GLY A 93 -14.27 -0.19 -10.21
C GLY A 93 -15.51 -0.20 -11.11
N ARG A 94 -16.61 0.43 -10.65
CA ARG A 94 -17.81 0.58 -11.48
C ARG A 94 -17.43 1.36 -12.75
N PRO A 95 -17.87 0.95 -13.96
CA PRO A 95 -17.62 1.71 -15.18
C PRO A 95 -18.02 3.18 -14.97
N GLY A 96 -17.05 4.09 -15.04
CA GLY A 96 -17.30 5.53 -14.87
C GLY A 96 -17.21 6.11 -13.45
N THR A 97 -16.66 5.39 -12.45
CA THR A 97 -16.37 5.95 -11.11
C THR A 97 -14.86 5.97 -10.84
N PRO A 98 -14.15 7.09 -11.13
CA PRO A 98 -12.67 7.15 -11.14
C PRO A 98 -11.98 7.07 -9.77
N THR A 99 -12.73 7.02 -8.66
CA THR A 99 -12.17 7.22 -7.31
C THR A 99 -11.50 5.99 -6.70
N ASP A 100 -11.93 4.78 -7.07
CA ASP A 100 -11.49 3.56 -6.37
C ASP A 100 -10.04 3.16 -6.74
N GLN A 101 -9.61 3.47 -7.96
CA GLN A 101 -8.27 3.16 -8.48
C GLN A 101 -7.27 4.31 -8.34
N ALA A 102 -7.74 5.50 -7.97
CA ALA A 102 -6.91 6.71 -7.88
C ALA A 102 -5.65 6.53 -6.99
N PRO A 103 -5.69 5.79 -5.86
CA PRO A 103 -4.47 5.53 -5.09
C PRO A 103 -3.42 4.73 -5.83
N VAL A 104 -3.84 3.71 -6.58
CA VAL A 104 -2.96 2.81 -7.33
C VAL A 104 -2.33 3.56 -8.50
N GLU A 105 -3.16 4.31 -9.24
CA GLU A 105 -2.68 5.17 -10.34
C GLU A 105 -1.69 6.22 -9.83
N SER A 106 -2.01 6.86 -8.70
CA SER A 106 -1.13 7.86 -8.08
C SER A 106 0.19 7.24 -7.65
N PHE A 107 0.18 6.06 -7.05
CA PHE A 107 1.39 5.37 -6.63
C PHE A 107 2.34 5.11 -7.81
N PHE A 108 1.85 4.46 -8.87
CA PHE A 108 2.70 4.15 -10.03
C PHE A 108 3.15 5.39 -10.79
N SER A 109 2.32 6.42 -10.84
CA SER A 109 2.69 7.72 -11.43
C SER A 109 3.85 8.37 -10.67
N HIS A 110 3.78 8.43 -9.33
CA HIS A 110 4.87 8.96 -8.51
C HIS A 110 6.14 8.11 -8.64
N LEU A 111 6.02 6.78 -8.59
CA LEU A 111 7.17 5.89 -8.69
C LEU A 111 7.92 6.11 -10.01
N LYS A 112 7.21 6.18 -11.14
CA LYS A 112 7.80 6.41 -12.46
C LYS A 112 8.35 7.83 -12.62
N GLY A 113 7.66 8.84 -12.08
CA GLY A 113 8.09 10.22 -12.15
C GLY A 113 9.34 10.52 -11.34
N GLU A 114 9.47 9.92 -10.16
CA GLU A 114 10.62 10.14 -9.26
C GLU A 114 11.82 9.24 -9.60
N LEU A 115 11.57 8.06 -10.16
CA LEU A 115 12.59 7.05 -10.44
C LEU A 115 12.55 6.61 -11.93
N PRO A 116 12.75 7.53 -12.88
CA PRO A 116 12.67 7.22 -14.31
C PRO A 116 13.73 6.19 -14.76
N HIS A 117 14.80 5.97 -13.97
CA HIS A 117 15.80 4.95 -14.26
C HIS A 117 15.28 3.51 -14.11
N LEU A 118 14.18 3.28 -13.37
CA LEU A 118 13.57 1.95 -13.23
C LEU A 118 13.19 1.35 -14.59
N GLU A 119 12.76 2.19 -15.54
CA GLU A 119 12.39 1.76 -16.88
C GLU A 119 13.61 1.34 -17.73
N GLN A 120 14.80 1.86 -17.38
CA GLN A 120 16.05 1.64 -18.11
C GLN A 120 16.77 0.37 -17.68
N ILE A 121 16.60 -0.07 -16.42
CA ILE A 121 17.14 -1.35 -15.92
C ILE A 121 16.66 -2.47 -16.84
N ARG A 122 17.53 -3.37 -17.28
CA ARG A 122 17.17 -4.46 -18.21
C ARG A 122 17.20 -5.83 -17.56
N ASP A 123 18.10 -6.01 -16.60
CA ASP A 123 18.19 -7.24 -15.82
C ASP A 123 17.00 -7.32 -14.83
N PRO A 124 16.18 -8.37 -14.88
CA PRO A 124 15.08 -8.56 -13.93
C PRO A 124 15.56 -8.61 -12.47
N VAL A 125 16.74 -9.19 -12.21
CA VAL A 125 17.29 -9.30 -10.85
C VAL A 125 17.68 -7.92 -10.33
N GLU A 126 18.38 -7.13 -11.15
CA GLU A 126 18.69 -5.74 -10.83
C GLU A 126 17.43 -4.91 -10.56
N LEU A 127 16.36 -5.10 -11.36
CA LEU A 127 15.10 -4.40 -11.17
C LEU A 127 14.44 -4.78 -9.84
N GLU A 128 14.44 -6.08 -9.50
CA GLU A 128 13.87 -6.58 -8.25
C GLU A 128 14.59 -6.00 -7.02
N ILE A 129 15.94 -6.00 -7.04
CA ILE A 129 16.76 -5.41 -5.98
C ILE A 129 16.48 -3.91 -5.83
N GLU A 130 16.41 -3.19 -6.94
CA GLU A 130 16.13 -1.76 -6.91
C GLU A 130 14.71 -1.49 -6.40
N LEU A 131 13.70 -2.21 -6.87
CA LEU A 131 12.32 -2.04 -6.39
C LEU A 131 12.19 -2.34 -4.90
N GLU A 132 12.87 -3.38 -4.39
CA GLU A 132 12.88 -3.67 -2.95
C GLU A 132 13.52 -2.53 -2.14
N ARG A 133 14.65 -1.97 -2.62
CA ARG A 133 15.26 -0.79 -1.98
C ARG A 133 14.29 0.39 -1.93
N GLN A 134 13.57 0.62 -3.03
CA GLN A 134 12.61 1.71 -3.13
C GLN A 134 11.37 1.46 -2.27
N ARG A 135 10.91 0.21 -2.15
CA ARG A 135 9.83 -0.19 -1.25
C ARG A 135 10.16 0.11 0.20
N VAL A 136 11.36 -0.28 0.67
CA VAL A 136 11.83 0.02 2.03
C VAL A 136 11.90 1.53 2.26
N HIS A 137 12.48 2.28 1.31
CA HIS A 137 12.56 3.74 1.43
C HIS A 137 11.17 4.40 1.47
N TYR A 138 10.28 3.98 0.57
CA TYR A 138 8.92 4.46 0.48
C TYR A 138 8.16 4.21 1.79
N ASN A 139 8.26 3.02 2.37
CA ASN A 139 7.55 2.68 3.60
C ASN A 139 8.10 3.38 4.84
N THR A 140 9.43 3.54 4.93
CA THR A 140 10.10 3.92 6.19
C THR A 140 10.60 5.37 6.24
N VAL A 141 10.70 6.05 5.09
CA VAL A 141 11.29 7.40 5.00
C VAL A 141 10.33 8.41 4.37
N ARG A 142 9.60 8.02 3.32
CA ARG A 142 8.72 8.94 2.60
C ARG A 142 7.54 9.38 3.46
N LEU A 143 7.38 10.68 3.65
CA LEU A 143 6.16 11.24 4.25
C LEU A 143 5.05 11.34 3.19
N HIS A 144 3.86 10.84 3.51
CA HIS A 144 2.77 10.79 2.54
C HIS A 144 1.63 11.75 2.93
N ALA A 145 1.32 12.70 2.04
CA ALA A 145 0.33 13.75 2.30
C ALA A 145 -1.08 13.19 2.54
N GLY A 146 -1.46 12.14 1.81
CA GLY A 146 -2.76 11.48 1.94
C GLY A 146 -2.99 10.78 3.28
N ILE A 147 -1.95 10.61 4.10
CA ILE A 147 -2.03 10.08 5.47
C ILE A 147 -1.50 11.13 6.46
N GLY A 148 -1.62 12.42 6.16
CA GLY A 148 -1.25 13.47 7.10
C GLY A 148 0.27 13.57 7.39
N TYR A 149 1.10 13.31 6.38
CA TYR A 149 2.56 13.44 6.43
C TYR A 149 3.20 12.58 7.53
N VAL A 150 2.80 11.32 7.62
CA VAL A 150 3.55 10.26 8.32
C VAL A 150 4.10 9.29 7.28
N THR A 151 4.97 8.39 7.68
CA THR A 151 5.43 7.32 6.79
C THR A 151 4.34 6.25 6.65
N PRO A 152 4.26 5.54 5.52
CA PRO A 152 3.32 4.42 5.39
C PRO A 152 3.48 3.37 6.49
N GLU A 153 4.71 3.08 6.91
CA GLU A 153 4.99 2.15 8.01
C GLU A 153 4.45 2.68 9.35
N ASP A 154 4.61 3.97 9.65
CA ASP A 154 4.09 4.55 10.90
C ASP A 154 2.55 4.50 10.95
N GLU A 155 1.87 4.68 9.81
CA GLU A 155 0.42 4.55 9.72
C GLU A 155 -0.02 3.10 9.90
N HIS A 156 0.69 2.16 9.25
CA HIS A 156 0.40 0.73 9.32
C HIS A 156 0.61 0.13 10.71
N THR A 157 1.58 0.64 11.46
CA THR A 157 1.95 0.15 12.80
C THR A 157 1.33 0.98 13.94
N GLU A 158 0.29 1.77 13.64
CA GLU A 158 -0.46 2.60 14.61
C GLU A 158 0.39 3.65 15.36
N ARG A 159 1.60 3.95 14.90
CA ARG A 159 2.49 4.98 15.46
C ARG A 159 2.12 6.39 15.04
N ALA A 160 1.43 6.51 13.91
CA ALA A 160 1.12 7.77 13.26
C ALA A 160 0.31 8.74 14.13
N ASP A 161 -0.62 8.25 14.95
CA ASP A 161 -1.44 9.10 15.80
C ASP A 161 -0.63 9.83 16.87
N ALA A 162 0.34 9.13 17.46
CA ALA A 162 1.30 9.73 18.38
C ALA A 162 2.13 10.82 17.67
N ILE A 163 2.61 10.55 16.45
CA ILE A 163 3.38 11.51 15.65
C ILE A 163 2.56 12.76 15.33
N ARG A 164 1.32 12.58 14.84
CA ARG A 164 0.41 13.69 14.53
C ARG A 164 0.08 14.50 15.77
N LYS A 165 -0.14 13.85 16.92
CA LYS A 165 -0.39 14.52 18.20
C LYS A 165 0.80 15.37 18.62
N ALA A 166 2.00 14.80 18.64
CA ALA A 166 3.22 15.53 18.99
C ALA A 166 3.46 16.74 18.07
N ARG A 167 3.18 16.60 16.76
CA ARG A 167 3.26 17.70 15.79
C ARG A 167 2.27 18.82 16.12
N ARG A 168 1.01 18.50 16.40
CA ARG A 168 -0.01 19.50 16.79
C ARG A 168 0.42 20.24 18.05
N GLU A 169 0.91 19.54 19.06
CA GLU A 169 1.39 20.13 20.30
C GLU A 169 2.60 21.05 20.09
N GLY A 170 3.55 20.64 19.25
CA GLY A 170 4.70 21.46 18.86
C GLY A 170 4.29 22.76 18.16
N LEU A 171 3.35 22.68 17.22
CA LEU A 171 2.82 23.86 16.51
C LEU A 171 2.12 24.83 17.47
N LEU A 172 1.33 24.32 18.42
CA LEU A 172 0.67 25.14 19.44
C LEU A 172 1.69 25.82 20.36
N ARG A 173 2.76 25.11 20.74
CA ARG A 173 3.85 25.66 21.56
C ARG A 173 4.57 26.80 20.83
N ALA A 174 5.01 26.55 19.59
CA ALA A 174 5.68 27.57 18.77
C ALA A 174 4.80 28.80 18.54
N ARG A 175 3.48 28.63 18.38
CA ARG A 175 2.53 29.74 18.30
C ARG A 175 2.51 30.57 19.58
N LYS A 176 2.45 29.93 20.75
CA LYS A 176 2.45 30.61 22.07
C LYS A 176 3.75 31.39 22.28
N GLU A 177 4.89 30.77 21.98
CA GLU A 177 6.22 31.40 22.08
C GLU A 177 6.32 32.64 21.17
N ARG A 178 5.85 32.54 19.93
CA ARG A 178 5.83 33.67 19.00
C ARG A 178 4.98 34.84 19.51
N ILE A 179 3.79 34.57 20.05
CA ILE A 179 2.93 35.61 20.65
C ILE A 179 3.62 36.27 21.84
N ALA A 180 4.24 35.49 22.72
CA ALA A 180 4.96 36.00 23.88
C ALA A 180 6.14 36.91 23.48
N TYR A 181 6.93 36.48 22.49
CA TYR A 181 8.04 37.26 21.94
C TYR A 181 7.58 38.62 21.41
N HIS A 182 6.54 38.65 20.56
CA HIS A 182 6.02 39.92 20.02
C HIS A 182 5.49 40.85 21.12
N ARG A 183 4.77 40.31 22.11
CA ARG A 183 4.28 41.12 23.25
C ARG A 183 5.42 41.75 24.04
N ALA A 184 6.50 41.02 24.26
CA ALA A 184 7.68 41.52 24.97
C ALA A 184 8.42 42.62 24.17
N GLN A 185 8.38 42.58 22.83
CA GLN A 185 9.03 43.58 21.97
C GLN A 185 8.20 44.85 21.74
N THR A 186 6.87 44.77 21.76
CA THR A 186 5.98 45.93 21.57
C THR A 186 5.86 46.81 22.83
N THR A 187 6.34 46.33 23.98
CA THR A 187 6.26 47.07 25.27
C THR A 187 7.55 47.86 25.57
N ARG A 188 8.44 48.05 24.58
CA ARG A 188 9.60 48.95 24.60
C ARG A 188 9.37 50.09 23.61
#